data_AF-A0A344W173-F1
#
_entry.id   AF-A0A344W173-F1
#
_cell.length_a   1.000
_cell.length_b   1.000
_cell.length_c   1.000
_cell.angle_alpha   90.00
_cell.angle_beta   90.00
_cell.angle_gamma   90.00
#
_symmetry.space_group_name_H-M   'P 1'
#
loop_
_entity.id
_entity.type
_entity.pdbx_description
1 polymer ?
#
loop_
_entity_poly.entity_id
_entity_poly.type
_entity_poly.pdbx_seq_one_letter_code
_entity_poly.pdbx_strand_id
1 'polypeptide(L)'
;MGCPHVEIGATPAVDALLNLARMVFESFAHVPVTEELLRHVWEGEDDINKGGHRFGLGRVRKTEFPEEWTQEDVQRALAETLKSPQVISGRKAPYFCDREVNGVVVRVVLKEGISGLQMHAAYPLCGQGVYRNDPGGKVALPLDLYIWEE
;
A
#
# COMPACT_ATOMS: atom_id res chain seq x y z
N MET A 1 53.67 -16.31 -10.53
CA MET A 1 52.69 -15.19 -10.53
C MET A 1 51.51 -15.60 -11.39
N GLY A 2 50.29 -15.47 -10.88
CA GLY A 2 49.05 -15.84 -11.55
C GLY A 2 48.17 -16.70 -10.66
N CYS A 3 47.42 -16.08 -9.75
CA CYS A 3 46.37 -16.76 -8.97
C CYS A 3 45.21 -17.16 -9.89
N PRO A 4 44.58 -18.33 -9.73
CA PRO A 4 43.38 -18.67 -10.47
C PRO A 4 42.18 -17.87 -9.93
N HIS A 5 41.43 -17.28 -10.86
CA HIS A 5 40.15 -16.62 -10.63
C HIS A 5 39.10 -17.71 -10.32
N VAL A 6 38.46 -17.63 -9.16
CA VAL A 6 37.32 -18.48 -8.81
C VAL A 6 36.05 -17.64 -9.01
N GLU A 7 35.36 -17.85 -10.12
CA GLU A 7 33.97 -17.40 -10.26
C GLU A 7 33.10 -18.29 -9.38
N ILE A 8 32.57 -17.70 -8.30
CA ILE A 8 31.61 -18.35 -7.42
C ILE A 8 30.22 -18.14 -8.06
N GLY A 9 29.81 -19.07 -8.93
CA GLY A 9 28.44 -19.10 -9.43
C GLY A 9 27.48 -19.38 -8.27
N ALA A 10 26.63 -18.40 -7.93
CA ALA A 10 25.54 -18.60 -6.98
C ALA A 10 24.61 -19.69 -7.52
N THR A 11 24.30 -20.70 -6.70
CA THR A 11 23.41 -21.79 -7.09
C THR A 11 21.92 -21.37 -6.97
N PRO A 12 21.00 -22.00 -7.72
CA PRO A 12 19.57 -21.66 -7.67
C PRO A 12 18.95 -21.77 -6.27
N ALA A 13 19.53 -22.60 -5.39
CA ALA A 13 19.11 -22.75 -4.01
C ALA A 13 19.46 -21.53 -3.15
N VAL A 14 20.59 -20.85 -3.41
CA VAL A 14 20.96 -19.62 -2.69
C VAL A 14 20.08 -18.45 -3.13
N ASP A 15 19.74 -18.37 -4.41
CA ASP A 15 18.76 -17.39 -4.92
C ASP A 15 17.35 -17.65 -4.39
N ALA A 16 16.94 -18.92 -4.28
CA ALA A 16 15.66 -19.29 -3.68
C ALA A 16 15.62 -18.96 -2.18
N LEU A 17 16.69 -19.21 -1.43
CA LEU A 17 16.81 -18.86 -0.01
C LEU A 17 16.94 -17.35 0.21
N LEU A 18 17.60 -16.61 -0.69
CA LEU A 18 17.68 -15.15 -0.65
C LEU A 18 16.32 -14.51 -0.98
N ASN A 19 15.55 -15.12 -1.89
CA ASN A 19 14.16 -14.75 -2.17
C ASN A 19 13.19 -15.18 -1.05
N LEU A 20 13.44 -16.31 -0.37
CA LEU A 20 12.70 -16.70 0.84
C LEU A 20 13.03 -15.79 2.03
N ALA A 21 14.28 -15.33 2.15
CA ALA A 21 14.70 -14.35 3.16
C ALA A 21 14.19 -12.94 2.85
N ARG A 22 14.00 -12.57 1.56
CA ARG A 22 13.23 -11.38 1.17
C ARG A 22 11.74 -11.48 1.50
N MET A 23 11.20 -12.69 1.60
CA MET A 23 9.86 -12.95 2.12
C MET A 23 9.76 -12.74 3.64
N VAL A 24 10.88 -12.55 4.35
CA VAL A 24 10.91 -12.22 5.79
C VAL A 24 10.81 -10.71 5.95
N PHE A 25 9.57 -10.21 6.01
CA PHE A 25 9.16 -8.86 6.41
C PHE A 25 10.01 -7.72 5.85
N GLU A 26 9.91 -7.46 4.55
CA GLU A 26 10.29 -6.14 4.03
C GLU A 26 9.45 -5.08 4.74
N SER A 27 10.07 -4.36 5.67
CA SER A 27 9.48 -3.21 6.32
C SER A 27 9.79 -1.95 5.52
N PHE A 28 8.75 -1.20 5.20
CA PHE A 28 8.84 0.10 4.57
C PHE A 28 8.68 1.25 5.59
N ALA A 29 8.90 1.00 6.88
CA ALA A 29 8.79 2.02 7.94
C ALA A 29 9.70 3.25 7.74
N HIS A 30 10.74 3.12 6.91
CA HIS A 30 11.64 4.21 6.53
C HIS A 30 11.03 5.15 5.49
N VAL A 31 9.97 4.74 4.78
CA VAL A 31 9.23 5.59 3.83
C VAL A 31 8.34 6.56 4.63
N PRO A 32 8.52 7.88 4.51
CA PRO A 32 7.78 8.82 5.32
C PRO A 32 6.31 8.94 4.86
N VAL A 33 5.39 8.97 5.83
CA VAL A 33 4.02 9.47 5.63
C VAL A 33 4.08 10.99 5.77
N THR A 34 4.30 11.70 4.66
CA THR A 34 4.38 13.16 4.69
C THR A 34 3.01 13.81 4.79
N GLU A 35 2.93 15.02 5.37
CA GLU A 35 1.69 15.80 5.43
C GLU A 35 1.09 16.07 4.05
N GLU A 36 1.94 16.28 3.04
CA GLU A 36 1.49 16.47 1.66
C GLU A 36 0.78 15.24 1.12
N LEU A 37 1.37 14.06 1.32
CA LEU A 37 0.77 12.82 0.86
C LEU A 37 -0.47 12.45 1.68
N LEU A 38 -0.45 12.70 3.00
CA LEU A 38 -1.61 12.47 3.84
C LEU A 38 -2.80 13.33 3.39
N ARG A 39 -2.57 14.60 3.05
CA ARG A 39 -3.58 15.49 2.47
C ARG A 39 -4.06 15.00 1.09
N HIS A 40 -3.14 14.55 0.24
CA HIS A 40 -3.48 13.95 -1.05
C HIS A 40 -4.40 12.75 -0.87
N VAL A 41 -4.06 11.81 0.03
CA VAL A 41 -4.90 10.64 0.32
C VAL A 41 -6.26 11.06 0.88
N TRP A 42 -6.27 11.95 1.85
CA TRP A 42 -7.47 12.33 2.60
C TRP A 42 -8.44 13.20 1.78
N GLU A 43 -8.00 14.38 1.34
CA GLU A 43 -8.85 15.34 0.61
C GLU A 43 -8.75 15.19 -0.92
N GLY A 44 -7.57 14.80 -1.40
CA GLY A 44 -7.24 14.82 -2.82
C GLY A 44 -7.16 16.24 -3.38
N GLU A 45 -6.93 16.32 -4.69
CA GLU A 45 -6.90 17.55 -5.47
C GLU A 45 -8.12 17.63 -6.40
N ASP A 46 -8.33 18.75 -7.11
CA ASP A 46 -9.48 18.92 -8.03
C ASP A 46 -9.56 17.84 -9.13
N ASP A 47 -8.44 17.19 -9.44
CA ASP A 47 -8.39 16.07 -10.37
C ASP A 47 -9.03 14.81 -9.76
N ILE A 48 -10.13 14.37 -10.37
CA ILE A 48 -10.86 13.17 -9.97
C ILE A 48 -10.00 11.90 -10.04
N ASN A 49 -8.92 11.87 -10.83
CA ASN A 49 -8.05 10.69 -10.95
C ASN A 49 -6.98 10.59 -9.84
N LYS A 50 -6.89 11.59 -8.94
CA LYS A 50 -5.85 11.64 -7.90
C LYS A 50 -6.29 11.02 -6.57
N GLY A 51 -5.98 11.61 -5.43
CA GLY A 51 -6.39 11.08 -4.13
C GLY A 51 -7.81 11.51 -3.74
N GLY A 52 -8.07 11.62 -2.43
CA GLY A 52 -9.38 12.00 -1.91
C GLY A 52 -10.24 10.80 -1.59
N HIS A 53 -10.00 10.23 -0.41
CA HIS A 53 -10.66 9.06 0.14
C HIS A 53 -11.37 9.36 1.47
N ARG A 54 -11.41 10.62 1.94
CA ARG A 54 -12.24 10.98 3.10
C ARG A 54 -13.71 10.68 2.80
N PHE A 55 -14.42 10.20 3.82
CA PHE A 55 -15.86 10.00 3.77
C PHE A 55 -16.61 11.26 3.28
N GLY A 56 -17.57 11.05 2.38
CA GLY A 56 -18.46 12.11 1.90
C GLY A 56 -17.93 12.92 0.72
N LEU A 57 -16.74 12.64 0.20
CA LEU A 57 -16.23 13.32 -1.01
C LEU A 57 -16.97 12.93 -2.29
N GLY A 58 -17.55 11.73 -2.35
CA GLY A 58 -18.40 11.29 -3.46
C GLY A 58 -17.67 11.11 -4.80
N ARG A 59 -16.34 10.97 -4.80
CA ARG A 59 -15.55 10.85 -6.03
C ARG A 59 -15.87 9.54 -6.76
N VAL A 60 -16.42 9.66 -7.96
CA VAL A 60 -16.87 8.52 -8.78
C VAL A 60 -15.74 7.50 -8.98
N ARG A 61 -16.07 6.21 -8.81
CA ARG A 61 -15.24 5.01 -8.84
C ARG A 61 -14.19 4.89 -7.73
N LYS A 62 -14.17 5.80 -6.76
CA LYS A 62 -13.25 5.70 -5.61
C LYS A 62 -13.91 5.11 -4.39
N THR A 63 -13.08 4.50 -3.57
CA THR A 63 -13.42 4.08 -2.21
C THR A 63 -13.27 5.23 -1.22
N GLU A 64 -14.03 5.20 -0.14
CA GLU A 64 -13.93 6.13 0.98
C GLU A 64 -13.55 5.36 2.25
N PHE A 65 -12.74 6.00 3.10
CA PHE A 65 -12.51 5.55 4.46
C PHE A 65 -13.82 5.63 5.28
N PRO A 66 -13.91 4.90 6.39
CA PRO A 66 -15.08 4.94 7.26
C PRO A 66 -15.39 6.36 7.74
N GLU A 67 -16.67 6.64 7.99
CA GLU A 67 -17.15 7.97 8.42
C GLU A 67 -16.52 8.41 9.74
N GLU A 68 -16.26 7.45 10.63
CA GLU A 68 -15.69 7.66 11.95
C GLU A 68 -14.17 7.85 11.97
N TRP A 69 -13.47 7.56 10.86
CA TRP A 69 -12.01 7.72 10.81
C TRP A 69 -11.64 9.19 10.67
N THR A 70 -10.60 9.59 11.42
CA THR A 70 -9.97 10.90 11.24
C THR A 70 -8.74 10.81 10.34
N GLN A 71 -8.16 11.96 9.99
CA GLN A 71 -6.91 12.02 9.25
C GLN A 71 -5.76 11.34 10.02
N GLU A 72 -5.76 11.43 11.36
CA GLU A 72 -4.80 10.76 12.24
C GLU A 72 -4.97 9.25 12.25
N ASP A 73 -6.20 8.73 12.16
CA ASP A 73 -6.44 7.28 12.02
C ASP A 73 -5.91 6.76 10.68
N VAL A 74 -6.11 7.51 9.60
CA VAL A 74 -5.50 7.19 8.30
C VAL A 74 -3.98 7.22 8.42
N GLN A 75 -3.37 8.27 8.98
CA GLN A 75 -1.93 8.35 9.14
C GLN A 75 -1.36 7.13 9.90
N ARG A 76 -2.02 6.73 10.99
CA ARG A 76 -1.66 5.54 11.78
C ARG A 76 -1.77 4.27 10.94
N ALA A 77 -2.87 4.08 10.21
CA ALA A 77 -3.08 2.92 9.36
C ALA A 77 -2.03 2.83 8.24
N LEU A 78 -1.65 3.95 7.61
CA LEU A 78 -0.58 3.99 6.62
C LEU A 78 0.78 3.61 7.24
N ALA A 79 1.10 4.17 8.41
CA ALA A 79 2.34 3.87 9.12
C ALA A 79 2.42 2.38 9.54
N GLU A 80 1.33 1.80 10.02
CA GLU A 80 1.25 0.38 10.35
C GLU A 80 1.39 -0.52 9.11
N THR A 81 0.73 -0.14 8.02
CA THR A 81 0.83 -0.83 6.73
C THR A 81 2.27 -0.84 6.22
N LEU A 82 2.96 0.29 6.27
CA LEU A 82 4.38 0.39 5.89
C LEU A 82 5.29 -0.38 6.85
N LYS A 83 5.01 -0.33 8.15
CA LYS A 83 5.83 -0.98 9.17
C LYS A 83 5.81 -2.50 9.05
N SER A 84 4.62 -3.06 8.83
CA SER A 84 4.41 -4.50 8.75
C SER A 84 3.28 -4.80 7.76
N PRO A 85 3.53 -4.75 6.45
CA PRO A 85 2.55 -5.20 5.48
C PRO A 85 2.17 -6.65 5.75
N GLN A 86 0.90 -7.01 5.60
CA GLN A 86 0.46 -8.42 5.61
C GLN A 86 0.68 -9.04 4.24
N VAL A 87 0.52 -8.24 3.18
CA VAL A 87 0.77 -8.64 1.80
C VAL A 87 1.61 -7.58 1.12
N ILE A 88 2.61 -8.04 0.37
CA ILE A 88 3.42 -7.22 -0.51
C ILE A 88 3.32 -7.85 -1.90
N SER A 89 2.80 -7.11 -2.88
CA SER A 89 2.76 -7.54 -4.27
C SER A 89 3.49 -6.55 -5.18
N GLY A 90 3.92 -7.05 -6.35
CA GLY A 90 4.80 -6.34 -7.28
C GLY A 90 6.20 -6.96 -7.35
N ARG A 91 6.61 -7.39 -8.55
CA ARG A 91 7.96 -7.94 -8.78
C ARG A 91 9.05 -6.86 -8.85
N LYS A 92 8.64 -5.64 -9.19
CA LYS A 92 9.40 -4.39 -9.24
C LYS A 92 8.42 -3.25 -8.95
N ALA A 93 8.93 -2.08 -8.58
CA ALA A 93 8.09 -0.92 -8.35
C ALA A 93 7.13 -0.67 -9.54
N PRO A 94 5.83 -0.40 -9.28
CA PRO A 94 5.26 -0.14 -7.96
C PRO A 94 5.10 -1.39 -7.07
N TYR A 95 5.34 -1.22 -5.77
CA TYR A 95 4.96 -2.20 -4.75
C TYR A 95 3.60 -1.83 -4.16
N PHE A 96 2.78 -2.83 -3.90
CA PHE A 96 1.49 -2.69 -3.21
C PHE A 96 1.62 -3.36 -1.86
N CYS A 97 1.48 -2.58 -0.79
CA CYS A 97 1.53 -3.04 0.59
C CYS A 97 0.12 -2.99 1.16
N ASP A 98 -0.42 -4.15 1.52
CA ASP A 98 -1.76 -4.24 2.08
C ASP A 98 -1.70 -4.69 3.53
N ARG A 99 -2.58 -4.11 4.35
CA ARG A 99 -2.76 -4.49 5.75
C ARG A 99 -4.18 -4.18 6.20
N GLU A 100 -4.77 -5.09 6.96
CA GLU A 100 -5.97 -4.84 7.75
C GLU A 100 -5.64 -4.05 9.02
N VAL A 101 -6.32 -2.93 9.20
CA VAL A 101 -6.23 -2.06 10.38
C VAL A 101 -7.65 -1.73 10.82
N ASN A 102 -8.03 -2.16 12.02
CA ASN A 102 -9.34 -1.91 12.63
C ASN A 102 -10.53 -2.31 11.73
N GLY A 103 -10.44 -3.45 11.07
CA GLY A 103 -11.49 -3.99 10.19
C GLY A 103 -11.51 -3.37 8.79
N VAL A 104 -10.47 -2.65 8.39
CA VAL A 104 -10.31 -2.05 7.05
C VAL A 104 -9.01 -2.50 6.42
N VAL A 105 -9.08 -3.09 5.23
CA VAL A 105 -7.89 -3.38 4.42
C VAL A 105 -7.46 -2.09 3.74
N VAL A 106 -6.26 -1.62 4.09
CA VAL A 106 -5.64 -0.43 3.52
C VAL A 106 -4.52 -0.86 2.58
N ARG A 107 -4.50 -0.24 1.39
CA ARG A 107 -3.43 -0.40 0.41
C ARG A 107 -2.56 0.84 0.38
N VAL A 108 -1.25 0.64 0.45
CA VAL A 108 -0.22 1.65 0.19
C VAL A 108 0.52 1.30 -1.09
N VAL A 109 0.62 2.27 -2.00
CA VAL A 109 1.34 2.12 -3.27
C VAL A 109 2.68 2.84 -3.16
N LEU A 110 3.77 2.10 -3.30
CA LEU A 110 5.13 2.63 -3.32
C LEU A 110 5.67 2.65 -4.76
N LYS A 111 6.31 3.74 -5.16
CA LYS A 111 7.01 3.87 -6.45
C LYS A 111 8.46 4.26 -6.24
N GLU A 112 9.30 3.98 -7.23
CA GLU A 112 10.64 4.54 -7.29
C GLU A 112 10.58 6.06 -7.50
N GLY A 113 11.25 6.80 -6.64
CA GLY A 113 11.52 8.22 -6.76
C GLY A 113 13.02 8.50 -6.75
N ILE A 114 13.39 9.78 -6.75
CA ILE A 114 14.79 10.24 -6.85
C ILE A 114 15.65 9.72 -5.68
N SER A 115 15.06 9.60 -4.49
CA SER A 115 15.74 9.22 -3.25
C SER A 115 15.43 7.79 -2.80
N GLY A 116 14.96 6.92 -3.70
CA GLY A 116 14.49 5.58 -3.37
C GLY A 116 12.97 5.47 -3.38
N LEU A 117 12.41 4.53 -2.62
CA LEU A 117 10.96 4.31 -2.59
C LEU A 117 10.24 5.48 -1.94
N GLN A 118 9.16 5.89 -2.58
CA GLN A 118 8.28 6.95 -2.11
C GLN A 118 6.84 6.46 -2.20
N MET A 119 6.04 6.87 -1.22
CA MET A 119 4.62 6.62 -1.26
C MET A 119 3.99 7.47 -2.36
N HIS A 120 3.16 6.83 -3.18
CA HIS A 120 2.52 7.46 -4.31
C HIS A 120 1.03 7.64 -4.10
N ALA A 121 0.38 6.65 -3.47
CA ALA A 121 -1.04 6.67 -3.19
C ALA A 121 -1.33 5.74 -2.00
N ALA A 122 -2.46 5.96 -1.35
CA ALA A 122 -3.04 5.00 -0.43
C ALA A 122 -4.56 5.14 -0.39
N TYR A 123 -5.26 4.04 -0.13
CA TYR A 123 -6.71 4.00 -0.14
C TYR A 123 -7.24 2.76 0.58
N PRO A 124 -8.48 2.80 1.11
CA PRO A 124 -9.13 1.60 1.63
C PRO A 124 -9.60 0.73 0.46
N LEU A 125 -9.37 -0.57 0.56
CA LEU A 125 -9.84 -1.56 -0.42
C LEU A 125 -11.24 -2.06 -0.06
N CYS A 126 -11.43 -2.47 1.20
CA CYS A 126 -12.66 -3.02 1.74
C CYS A 126 -12.60 -2.99 3.27
N GLY A 127 -13.73 -3.17 3.94
CA GLY A 127 -13.80 -3.18 5.39
C GLY A 127 -15.11 -2.63 5.95
N GLN A 128 -15.21 -2.64 7.28
CA GLN A 128 -16.31 -1.99 7.97
C GLN A 128 -16.34 -0.50 7.60
N GLY A 129 -17.47 -0.01 7.11
CA GLY A 129 -17.64 1.40 6.76
C GLY A 129 -17.01 1.84 5.44
N VAL A 130 -16.38 0.94 4.67
CA VAL A 130 -15.80 1.26 3.36
C VAL A 130 -16.87 1.18 2.27
N TYR A 131 -16.96 2.24 1.46
CA TYR A 131 -17.87 2.30 0.31
C TYR A 131 -17.12 2.73 -0.94
N ARG A 132 -17.52 2.20 -2.11
CA ARG A 132 -17.17 2.74 -3.41
C ARG A 132 -18.29 3.60 -3.95
N ASN A 133 -17.96 4.79 -4.44
CA ASN A 133 -18.91 5.68 -5.09
C ASN A 133 -19.09 5.27 -6.56
N ASP A 134 -20.06 4.43 -6.88
CA ASP A 134 -20.38 4.10 -8.27
C ASP A 134 -21.38 5.13 -8.85
N PRO A 135 -21.47 5.29 -10.19
CA PRO A 135 -22.40 6.25 -10.80
C PRO A 135 -23.88 6.04 -10.39
N GLY A 136 -24.25 4.83 -9.97
CA GLY A 136 -25.59 4.48 -9.50
C GLY A 136 -25.80 4.58 -7.99
N GLY A 137 -24.79 4.98 -7.22
CA GLY A 137 -24.86 5.09 -5.76
C GLY A 137 -23.63 4.49 -5.04
N LYS A 138 -23.64 4.59 -3.70
CA LYS A 138 -22.60 4.01 -2.86
C LYS A 138 -22.77 2.49 -2.78
N VAL A 139 -21.70 1.75 -3.06
CA VAL A 139 -21.63 0.29 -2.94
C VAL A 139 -20.76 -0.06 -1.73
N ALA A 140 -21.34 -0.76 -0.76
CA ALA A 140 -20.57 -1.24 0.40
C ALA A 140 -19.55 -2.28 -0.03
N LEU A 141 -18.32 -2.17 0.48
CA LEU A 141 -17.24 -3.13 0.27
C LEU A 141 -16.91 -3.78 1.62
N PRO A 142 -17.66 -4.82 2.05
CA PRO A 142 -17.42 -5.48 3.33
C PRO A 142 -16.03 -6.10 3.39
N LEU A 143 -15.53 -6.36 4.59
CA LEU A 143 -14.21 -6.95 4.79
C LEU A 143 -14.08 -8.25 3.99
N ASP A 144 -13.09 -8.28 3.11
CA ASP A 144 -12.73 -9.44 2.30
C ASP A 144 -11.20 -9.58 2.32
N LEU A 145 -10.72 -10.56 3.09
CA LEU A 145 -9.29 -10.86 3.21
C LEU A 145 -8.78 -11.73 2.05
N TYR A 146 -9.66 -12.30 1.24
CA TYR A 146 -9.27 -13.05 0.03
C TYR A 146 -8.85 -12.11 -1.11
N ILE A 147 -9.03 -10.79 -0.96
CA ILE A 147 -8.53 -9.78 -1.91
C ILE A 147 -7.01 -9.83 -2.13
N TRP A 148 -6.32 -10.59 -1.28
CA TRP A 148 -4.89 -10.83 -1.34
C TRP A 148 -4.47 -11.99 -2.26
N GLU A 149 -5.42 -12.80 -2.75
CA GLU A 149 -5.15 -13.98 -3.59
C GLU A 149 -5.20 -13.70 -5.11
N GLU A 150 -5.46 -12.46 -5.53
CA GLU A 150 -5.54 -12.02 -6.94
C GLU A 150 -4.23 -11.44 -7.52
#